data_AF-A0A379SA69-F1
#
_entry.id   AF-A0A379SA69-F1
#
_cell.length_a   1.000
_cell.length_b   1.000
_cell.length_c   1.000
_cell.angle_alpha   90.00
_cell.angle_beta   90.00
_cell.angle_gamma   90.00
#
_symmetry.space_group_name_H-M   'P 1'
#
loop_
_entity.id
_entity.type
_entity.pdbx_description
1 polymer ?
#
loop_
_entity_poly.entity_id
_entity_poly.type
_entity_poly.pdbx_seq_one_letter_code
_entity_poly.pdbx_strand_id
1 'polypeptide(L)'
;MEGSRERAKRGELLFGTVDTWLIWKMTQGRVHVTDYTNASRTMLFNIHDLDWDDKMLDVLDIPRAMLPQVRKSSEVYGQTNIGGKGGTRIPIAGIAGDQQAALFGQLCVKEGMAKNTYGTGCFMLMNTGEKAVKSENGLLTTIACGPAGEVNYALEGAVFYGGGVHSMAA
;
A
#
# COMPACT_ATOMS: atom_id res chain seq x y z
N MET A 1 11.63 20.89 10.26
CA MET A 1 12.54 20.83 11.42
C MET A 1 13.96 20.97 10.89
N GLU A 2 14.80 21.74 11.56
CA GLU A 2 16.21 21.87 11.19
C GLU A 2 16.92 20.51 11.40
N GLY A 3 17.74 20.08 10.42
CA GLY A 3 18.54 18.85 10.51
C GLY A 3 17.82 17.52 10.20
N SER A 4 16.51 17.48 9.97
CA SER A 4 15.81 16.22 9.63
C SER A 4 16.33 15.57 8.34
N ARG A 5 16.75 16.39 7.37
CA ARG A 5 17.30 15.93 6.08
C ARG A 5 18.61 15.17 6.24
N GLU A 6 19.54 15.71 7.03
CA GLU A 6 20.84 15.05 7.25
C GLU A 6 20.68 13.77 8.08
N ARG A 7 19.72 13.74 9.02
CA ARG A 7 19.35 12.53 9.75
C ARG A 7 18.78 11.45 8.83
N ALA A 8 17.91 11.84 7.90
CA ALA A 8 17.38 10.96 6.86
C ALA A 8 18.47 10.36 5.96
N LYS A 9 19.42 11.19 5.49
CA LYS A 9 20.57 10.72 4.70
C LYS A 9 21.47 9.76 5.47
N ARG A 10 21.57 9.92 6.80
CA ARG A 10 22.29 9.00 7.70
C ARG A 10 21.49 7.75 8.09
N GLY A 11 20.28 7.56 7.55
CA GLY A 11 19.42 6.41 7.86
C GLY A 11 18.80 6.44 9.26
N GLU A 12 18.79 7.59 9.93
CA GLU A 12 18.21 7.74 11.28
C GLU A 12 16.70 7.98 11.26
N LEU A 13 16.13 8.22 10.06
CA LEU A 13 14.70 8.40 9.85
C LEU A 13 14.22 7.37 8.82
N LEU A 14 13.06 6.79 9.10
CA LEU A 14 12.40 5.86 8.19
C LEU A 14 11.09 6.48 7.70
N PHE A 15 10.80 6.28 6.42
CA PHE A 15 9.50 6.54 5.82
C PHE A 15 8.68 5.25 5.84
N GLY A 16 7.35 5.39 5.92
CA GLY A 16 6.45 4.25 5.82
C GLY A 16 5.00 4.69 5.77
N THR A 17 4.21 3.96 5.00
CA THR A 17 2.75 3.98 5.10
C THR A 17 2.30 3.28 6.39
N VAL A 18 0.99 3.25 6.67
CA VAL A 18 0.45 2.70 7.93
C VAL A 18 0.81 1.23 8.11
N ASP A 19 0.76 0.42 7.06
CA ASP A 19 1.18 -0.99 7.06
C ASP A 19 2.66 -1.14 7.46
N THR A 20 3.55 -0.34 6.86
CA THR A 20 4.97 -0.33 7.22
C THR A 20 5.18 -0.02 8.69
N TRP A 21 4.50 1.02 9.19
CA TRP A 21 4.58 1.39 10.60
C TRP A 21 4.12 0.26 11.51
N LEU A 22 2.96 -0.34 11.24
CA LEU A 22 2.41 -1.44 12.04
C LEU A 22 3.37 -2.64 12.05
N ILE A 23 3.91 -3.04 10.90
CA ILE A 23 4.86 -4.16 10.83
C ILE A 23 6.15 -3.84 11.56
N TRP A 24 6.69 -2.64 11.37
CA TRP A 24 7.88 -2.20 12.08
C TRP A 24 7.66 -2.26 13.59
N LYS A 25 6.50 -1.81 14.08
CA LYS A 25 6.14 -1.88 15.50
C LYS A 25 5.91 -3.31 16.00
N MET A 26 5.24 -4.17 15.23
CA MET A 26 4.95 -5.57 15.57
C MET A 26 6.18 -6.48 15.52
N THR A 27 7.21 -6.08 14.78
CA THR A 27 8.47 -6.83 14.65
C THR A 27 9.59 -6.24 15.49
N GLN A 28 9.28 -5.22 16.32
CA GLN A 28 10.21 -4.50 17.19
C GLN A 28 11.38 -3.88 16.40
N GLY A 29 11.08 -3.29 15.25
CA GLY A 29 12.00 -2.59 14.37
C GLY A 29 12.84 -3.49 13.46
N ARG A 30 12.59 -4.80 13.44
CA ARG A 30 13.37 -5.75 12.63
C ARG A 30 12.98 -5.78 11.16
N VAL A 31 11.73 -5.45 10.83
CA VAL A 31 11.20 -5.56 9.47
C VAL A 31 10.64 -4.20 9.04
N HIS A 32 11.18 -3.66 7.96
CA HIS A 32 10.78 -2.38 7.37
C HIS A 32 10.36 -2.62 5.93
N VAL A 33 9.06 -2.89 5.74
CA VAL A 33 8.48 -3.36 4.47
C VAL A 33 7.15 -2.69 4.18
N THR A 34 6.75 -2.67 2.93
CA THR A 34 5.39 -2.34 2.46
C THR A 34 5.02 -3.30 1.33
N ASP A 35 3.74 -3.38 0.95
CA ASP A 35 3.34 -4.15 -0.22
C ASP A 35 3.15 -3.29 -1.47
N TYR A 36 3.00 -3.93 -2.63
CA TYR A 36 2.79 -3.22 -3.90
C TYR A 36 1.55 -2.31 -3.89
N THR A 37 0.47 -2.71 -3.21
CA THR A 37 -0.77 -1.93 -3.23
C THR A 37 -0.67 -0.65 -2.40
N ASN A 38 0.08 -0.65 -1.29
CA ASN A 38 0.39 0.58 -0.55
C ASN A 38 1.47 1.41 -1.25
N ALA A 39 2.53 0.77 -1.77
CA ALA A 39 3.61 1.46 -2.48
C ALA A 39 3.08 2.27 -3.68
N SER A 40 2.14 1.72 -4.46
CA SER A 40 1.54 2.40 -5.62
C SER A 40 0.77 3.68 -5.26
N ARG A 41 0.47 3.92 -3.97
CA ARG A 41 -0.24 5.12 -3.47
C ARG A 41 0.69 6.22 -2.97
N THR A 42 2.00 5.99 -2.99
CA THR A 42 2.99 6.94 -2.49
C THR A 42 3.34 8.03 -3.50
N MET A 43 3.02 7.85 -4.79
CA MET A 43 3.54 8.64 -5.92
C MET A 43 5.07 8.53 -6.11
N LEU A 44 5.76 7.71 -5.32
CA LEU A 44 7.21 7.48 -5.39
C LEU A 44 7.57 6.14 -6.04
N PHE A 45 6.57 5.30 -6.33
CA PHE A 45 6.74 3.94 -6.80
C PHE A 45 6.34 3.83 -8.27
N ASN A 46 7.24 3.30 -9.10
CA ASN A 46 6.94 3.00 -10.49
C ASN A 46 6.19 1.68 -10.58
N ILE A 47 4.92 1.76 -10.96
CA ILE A 47 4.01 0.61 -10.98
C ILE A 47 4.32 -0.40 -12.11
N HIS A 48 5.12 -0.03 -13.10
CA HIS A 48 5.49 -0.91 -14.22
C HIS A 48 6.76 -1.71 -13.90
N ASP A 49 7.77 -1.03 -13.35
CA ASP A 49 9.05 -1.66 -12.98
C ASP A 49 8.99 -2.35 -11.61
N LEU A 50 7.94 -2.04 -10.84
CA LEU A 50 7.71 -2.55 -9.48
C LEU A 50 8.85 -2.21 -8.51
N ASP A 51 9.39 -0.99 -8.65
CA ASP A 51 10.42 -0.44 -7.78
C ASP A 51 10.20 1.05 -7.48
N TRP A 52 10.88 1.57 -6.47
CA TRP A 52 10.91 3.01 -6.20
C TRP A 52 11.52 3.77 -7.38
N ASP A 53 10.86 4.86 -7.78
CA ASP A 53 11.22 5.66 -8.95
C ASP A 53 12.28 6.70 -8.60
N ASP A 54 13.53 6.47 -9.03
CA ASP A 54 14.66 7.35 -8.70
C ASP A 54 14.44 8.80 -9.16
N LYS A 55 13.75 9.01 -10.29
CA LYS A 55 13.44 10.36 -10.77
C LYS A 55 12.48 11.08 -9.83
N MET A 56 11.44 10.40 -9.35
CA MET A 56 10.50 10.97 -8.37
C MET A 56 11.18 11.23 -7.02
N LEU A 57 12.07 10.34 -6.59
CA LEU A 57 12.86 10.53 -5.37
C LEU A 57 13.80 11.74 -5.48
N ASP A 58 14.47 11.92 -6.62
CA ASP A 58 15.34 13.08 -6.87
C ASP A 58 14.55 14.39 -6.93
N VAL A 59 13.42 14.41 -7.64
CA VAL A 59 12.54 15.59 -7.77
C VAL A 59 12.03 16.07 -6.41
N LEU A 60 11.72 15.14 -5.50
CA LEU A 60 11.22 15.44 -4.16
C LEU A 60 12.33 15.50 -3.11
N ASP A 61 13.59 15.26 -3.50
CA ASP A 61 14.78 15.21 -2.64
C ASP A 61 14.54 14.28 -1.43
N ILE A 62 14.18 13.02 -1.71
CA ILE A 62 13.90 11.96 -0.73
C ILE A 62 15.02 10.92 -0.78
N PRO A 63 15.78 10.72 0.31
CA PRO A 63 16.79 9.67 0.36
C PRO A 63 16.16 8.28 0.27
N ARG A 64 16.54 7.50 -0.76
CA ARG A 64 16.06 6.13 -0.98
C ARG A 64 16.24 5.20 0.23
N ALA A 65 17.28 5.42 1.03
CA ALA A 65 17.57 4.67 2.26
C ALA A 65 16.47 4.76 3.33
N MET A 66 15.57 5.74 3.24
CA MET A 66 14.42 5.85 4.14
C MET A 66 13.26 4.92 3.78
N LEU A 67 13.23 4.41 2.55
CA LEU A 67 12.05 3.73 2.00
C LEU A 67 12.02 2.26 2.42
N PRO A 68 10.84 1.71 2.73
CA PRO A 68 10.71 0.30 3.04
C PRO A 68 10.98 -0.57 1.80
N GLN A 69 11.35 -1.83 2.03
CA GLN A 69 11.39 -2.81 0.95
C GLN A 69 9.96 -3.13 0.50
N VAL A 70 9.70 -3.02 -0.80
CA VAL A 70 8.39 -3.38 -1.38
C VAL A 70 8.33 -4.89 -1.62
N ARG A 71 7.20 -5.49 -1.25
CA ARG A 71 6.99 -6.95 -1.17
C ARG A 71 5.63 -7.33 -1.78
N LYS A 72 5.41 -8.63 -2.04
CA LYS A 72 4.10 -9.13 -2.51
C LYS A 72 3.06 -8.95 -1.41
N SER A 73 1.80 -8.78 -1.77
CA SER A 73 0.70 -8.66 -0.79
C SER A 73 0.42 -9.96 -0.02
N SER A 74 0.87 -11.11 -0.55
CA SER A 74 0.78 -12.42 0.09
C SER A 74 2.13 -13.12 0.13
N GLU A 75 2.88 -12.90 1.21
CA GLU A 75 4.11 -13.62 1.55
C GLU A 75 4.44 -13.44 3.04
N VAL A 76 5.33 -14.26 3.60
CA VAL A 76 5.77 -14.09 5.00
C VAL A 76 6.85 -13.01 5.09
N TYR A 77 6.53 -11.87 5.70
CA TYR A 77 7.46 -10.74 5.86
C TYR A 77 8.31 -10.84 7.13
N GLY A 78 7.79 -11.53 8.14
CA GLY A 78 8.38 -11.59 9.46
C GLY A 78 7.44 -12.24 10.46
N GLN A 79 7.86 -12.20 11.73
CA GLN A 79 7.08 -12.80 12.81
C GLN A 79 6.98 -11.83 13.98
N THR A 80 5.79 -11.79 14.58
CA THR A 80 5.51 -11.04 15.80
C THR A 80 5.37 -11.97 17.00
N ASN A 81 5.61 -11.42 18.18
CA ASN A 81 5.33 -12.04 19.46
C ASN A 81 4.37 -11.13 20.23
N ILE A 82 3.13 -11.57 20.40
CA ILE A 82 2.08 -10.82 21.09
C ILE A 82 2.01 -11.12 22.60
N GLY A 83 3.04 -11.78 23.16
CA GLY A 83 3.10 -12.16 24.57
C GLY A 83 2.54 -13.56 24.84
N GLY A 84 2.32 -13.87 26.12
CA GLY A 84 1.94 -15.21 26.61
C GLY A 84 3.10 -15.98 27.26
N LYS A 85 2.81 -17.15 27.84
CA LYS A 85 3.80 -17.98 28.55
C LYS A 85 4.82 -18.69 27.63
N GLY A 86 4.67 -18.59 26.32
CA GLY A 86 5.46 -19.37 25.35
C GLY A 86 6.08 -18.51 24.26
N GLY A 87 7.23 -18.96 23.73
CA GLY A 87 7.99 -18.34 22.64
C GLY A 87 7.32 -18.41 21.26
N THR A 88 5.99 -18.43 21.20
CA THR A 88 5.22 -18.48 19.96
C THR A 88 5.55 -17.28 19.07
N ARG A 89 5.64 -17.54 17.77
CA ARG A 89 5.93 -16.55 16.74
C ARG A 89 4.84 -16.64 15.68
N ILE A 90 4.05 -15.59 15.55
CA ILE A 90 2.94 -15.54 14.59
C ILE A 90 3.48 -14.91 13.30
N PRO A 91 3.38 -15.60 12.14
CA PRO A 91 3.79 -15.02 10.87
C PRO A 91 2.87 -13.86 10.49
N ILE A 92 3.47 -12.73 10.11
CA ILE A 92 2.78 -11.66 9.39
C ILE A 92 2.90 -12.02 7.92
N ALA A 93 1.77 -12.36 7.28
CA ALA A 93 1.77 -12.99 5.96
C ALA A 93 0.81 -12.37 4.92
N GLY A 94 0.13 -11.27 5.27
CA GLY A 94 -0.76 -10.55 4.36
C GLY A 94 -0.72 -9.04 4.62
N ILE A 95 -0.59 -8.26 3.56
CA ILE A 95 -0.66 -6.79 3.57
C ILE A 95 -1.39 -6.38 2.30
N ALA A 96 -2.34 -5.47 2.40
CA ALA A 96 -2.87 -4.75 1.25
C ALA A 96 -3.45 -3.40 1.73
N GLY A 97 -3.45 -2.41 0.85
CA GLY A 97 -4.27 -1.20 1.02
C GLY A 97 -5.73 -1.58 1.18
N ASP A 98 -6.46 -0.83 1.99
CA ASP A 98 -7.84 -1.14 2.38
C ASP A 98 -8.78 -1.37 1.19
N GLN A 99 -8.69 -0.53 0.16
CA GLN A 99 -9.54 -0.62 -1.03
C GLN A 99 -9.20 -1.83 -1.90
N GLN A 100 -7.92 -2.17 -2.03
CA GLN A 100 -7.45 -3.37 -2.72
C GLN A 100 -7.77 -4.64 -1.93
N ALA A 101 -7.65 -4.60 -0.60
CA ALA A 101 -8.08 -5.68 0.28
C ALA A 101 -9.59 -5.94 0.13
N ALA A 102 -10.41 -4.88 0.04
CA ALA A 102 -11.84 -5.01 -0.22
C ALA A 102 -12.14 -5.59 -1.61
N LEU A 103 -11.37 -5.20 -2.64
CA LEU A 103 -11.48 -5.78 -3.99
C LEU A 103 -11.17 -7.29 -3.97
N PHE A 104 -10.08 -7.68 -3.31
CA PHE A 104 -9.69 -9.08 -3.16
C PHE A 104 -10.71 -9.88 -2.33
N GLY A 105 -11.18 -9.33 -1.21
CA GLY A 105 -12.18 -9.95 -0.34
C GLY A 105 -13.55 -10.14 -1.00
N GLN A 106 -13.89 -9.33 -2.00
CA GLN A 106 -15.06 -9.49 -2.86
C GLN A 106 -14.84 -10.49 -4.02
N LEU A 107 -13.68 -11.16 -4.05
CA LEU A 107 -13.26 -12.07 -5.12
C LEU A 107 -13.20 -11.40 -6.51
N CYS A 108 -13.03 -10.07 -6.56
CA CYS A 108 -12.83 -9.32 -7.80
C CYS A 108 -11.39 -9.47 -8.33
N VAL A 109 -10.97 -10.72 -8.53
CA VAL A 109 -9.60 -11.11 -8.90
C VAL A 109 -9.43 -11.38 -10.40
N LYS A 110 -10.51 -11.26 -11.18
CA LYS A 110 -10.50 -11.40 -12.65
C LYS A 110 -10.71 -10.04 -13.32
N GLU A 111 -10.16 -9.89 -14.51
CA GLU A 111 -10.32 -8.71 -15.35
C GLU A 111 -11.81 -8.33 -15.52
N GLY A 112 -12.11 -7.03 -15.42
CA GLY A 112 -13.46 -6.47 -15.56
C GLY A 112 -14.32 -6.56 -14.31
N MET A 113 -13.92 -7.33 -13.29
CA MET A 113 -14.65 -7.36 -12.02
C MET A 113 -14.42 -6.05 -11.25
N ALA A 114 -15.51 -5.44 -10.80
CA ALA A 114 -15.47 -4.18 -10.08
C ALA A 114 -16.29 -4.23 -8.79
N LYS A 115 -15.88 -3.40 -7.83
CA LYS A 115 -16.62 -3.14 -6.59
C LYS A 115 -16.71 -1.65 -6.35
N ASN A 116 -17.66 -1.25 -5.52
CA ASN A 116 -17.68 0.09 -4.94
C ASN A 116 -17.83 -0.02 -3.41
N THR A 117 -16.93 0.62 -2.67
CA THR A 117 -16.99 0.65 -1.20
C THR A 117 -17.55 1.99 -0.75
N TYR A 118 -18.63 1.96 0.02
CA TYR A 118 -19.30 3.13 0.56
C TYR A 118 -18.91 3.29 2.03
N GLY A 119 -18.12 4.32 2.33
CA GLY A 119 -17.75 4.74 3.68
C GLY A 119 -17.76 6.26 3.79
N THR A 120 -16.82 6.85 4.54
CA THR A 120 -16.66 8.32 4.58
C THR A 120 -16.45 8.91 3.18
N GLY A 121 -15.69 8.21 2.33
CA GLY A 121 -15.62 8.39 0.88
C GLY A 121 -16.21 7.20 0.11
N CYS A 122 -16.36 7.32 -1.20
CA CYS A 122 -16.72 6.21 -2.09
C CYS A 122 -15.54 5.85 -2.99
N PHE A 123 -15.15 4.58 -3.02
CA PHE A 123 -14.01 4.11 -3.81
C PHE A 123 -14.43 2.96 -4.70
N MET A 124 -14.51 3.25 -6.00
CA MET A 124 -14.79 2.28 -7.04
C MET A 124 -13.48 1.75 -7.60
N LEU A 125 -13.30 0.43 -7.58
CA LEU A 125 -12.12 -0.22 -8.14
C LEU A 125 -12.59 -1.29 -9.13
N MET A 126 -11.92 -1.36 -10.28
CA MET A 126 -12.08 -2.40 -11.29
C MET A 126 -10.74 -3.08 -11.55
N ASN A 127 -10.67 -4.40 -11.43
CA ASN A 127 -9.49 -5.18 -11.76
C ASN A 127 -9.28 -5.19 -13.28
N THR A 128 -8.07 -4.84 -13.74
CA THR A 128 -7.71 -4.80 -15.17
C THR A 128 -6.75 -5.94 -15.56
N GLY A 129 -6.66 -6.97 -14.72
CA GLY A 129 -5.77 -8.11 -14.92
C GLY A 129 -4.30 -7.71 -14.84
N GLU A 130 -3.48 -8.33 -15.67
CA GLU A 130 -2.03 -8.07 -15.75
C GLU A 130 -1.69 -6.78 -16.53
N LYS A 131 -2.69 -6.10 -17.09
CA LYS A 131 -2.49 -4.91 -17.91
C LYS A 131 -2.79 -3.64 -17.12
N ALA A 132 -1.78 -2.77 -17.01
CA ALA A 132 -1.94 -1.42 -16.49
C ALA A 132 -2.66 -0.54 -17.51
N VAL A 133 -3.97 -0.31 -17.32
CA VAL A 133 -4.76 0.54 -18.23
C VAL A 133 -4.59 1.99 -17.85
N LYS A 134 -4.13 2.83 -18.79
CA LYS A 134 -4.09 4.29 -18.63
C LYS A 134 -5.50 4.86 -18.78
N SER A 135 -5.94 5.68 -17.83
CA SER A 135 -7.23 6.36 -17.92
C SER A 135 -7.18 7.58 -18.84
N GLU A 136 -8.23 7.76 -19.64
CA GLU A 136 -8.55 9.01 -20.36
C GLU A 136 -9.68 9.80 -19.68
N ASN A 137 -10.21 9.29 -18.56
CA ASN A 137 -11.41 9.81 -17.88
C ASN A 137 -11.12 10.23 -16.43
N GLY A 138 -9.86 10.55 -16.10
CA GLY A 138 -9.46 11.02 -14.77
C GLY A 138 -9.44 9.95 -13.67
N LEU A 139 -9.41 8.66 -14.03
CA LEU A 139 -9.23 7.56 -13.07
C LEU A 139 -7.74 7.31 -12.81
N LEU A 140 -7.44 6.74 -11.64
CA LEU A 140 -6.09 6.34 -11.27
C LEU A 140 -5.83 4.90 -11.70
N THR A 141 -4.71 4.67 -12.39
CA THR A 141 -4.15 3.33 -12.57
C THR A 141 -3.35 2.98 -11.32
N THR A 142 -3.66 1.86 -10.69
CA THR A 142 -3.02 1.42 -9.43
C THR A 142 -2.75 -0.09 -9.47
N ILE A 143 -2.02 -0.60 -8.48
CA ILE A 143 -1.79 -2.03 -8.31
C ILE A 143 -2.89 -2.64 -7.44
N ALA A 144 -3.31 -3.85 -7.79
CA ALA A 144 -4.22 -4.73 -7.09
C ALA A 144 -3.62 -6.13 -6.93
N CYS A 145 -4.30 -7.00 -6.18
CA CYS A 145 -3.86 -8.38 -5.96
C CYS A 145 -4.57 -9.35 -6.91
N GLY A 146 -3.80 -10.16 -7.63
CA GLY A 146 -4.29 -11.32 -8.36
C GLY A 146 -4.70 -12.48 -7.44
N PRO A 147 -5.35 -13.53 -7.96
CA PRO A 147 -5.93 -14.63 -7.20
C PRO A 147 -4.94 -15.40 -6.31
N ALA A 148 -3.66 -15.42 -6.64
CA ALA A 148 -2.59 -16.06 -5.87
C ALA A 148 -1.64 -15.04 -5.20
N GLY A 149 -2.03 -13.76 -5.12
CA GLY A 149 -1.22 -12.69 -4.54
C GLY A 149 -0.15 -12.12 -5.48
N GLU A 150 -0.20 -12.47 -6.76
CA GLU A 150 0.54 -11.83 -7.84
C GLU A 150 0.04 -10.42 -8.13
N VAL A 151 0.82 -9.67 -8.91
CA VAL A 151 0.47 -8.29 -9.29
C VAL A 151 -0.60 -8.31 -10.37
N ASN A 152 -1.76 -7.74 -10.04
CA ASN A 152 -2.72 -7.24 -11.01
C ASN A 152 -2.73 -5.71 -10.96
N TYR A 153 -3.39 -5.10 -11.94
CA TYR A 153 -3.68 -3.68 -11.93
C TYR A 153 -5.17 -3.43 -11.71
N ALA A 154 -5.48 -2.20 -11.34
CA ALA A 154 -6.84 -1.72 -11.26
C ALA A 154 -6.96 -0.28 -11.74
N LEU A 155 -8.16 0.05 -12.22
CA LEU A 155 -8.62 1.42 -12.33
C LEU A 155 -9.39 1.79 -11.07
N GLU A 156 -9.07 2.94 -10.50
CA GLU A 156 -9.70 3.44 -9.29
C GLU A 156 -10.32 4.82 -9.53
N GLY A 157 -11.59 4.96 -9.16
CA GLY A 157 -12.27 6.23 -8.97
C GLY A 157 -12.42 6.51 -7.48
N ALA A 158 -11.81 7.60 -7.02
CA ALA A 158 -11.88 8.03 -5.63
C ALA A 158 -12.83 9.23 -5.49
N VAL A 159 -13.86 9.09 -4.67
CA VAL A 159 -14.76 10.16 -4.26
C VAL A 159 -14.51 10.44 -2.79
N PHE A 160 -13.83 11.56 -2.49
CA PHE A 160 -13.41 11.88 -1.13
C PHE A 160 -14.56 12.19 -0.16
N TYR A 161 -15.72 12.59 -0.68
CA TYR A 161 -16.93 12.89 0.10
C TYR A 161 -18.07 11.93 -0.27
N GLY A 162 -18.24 10.87 0.54
CA GLY A 162 -19.37 9.95 0.51
C GLY A 162 -20.25 10.14 1.76
N GLY A 163 -20.19 9.21 2.71
CA GLY A 163 -20.89 9.30 4.00
C GLY A 163 -20.41 10.40 4.94
N GLY A 164 -19.25 11.02 4.67
CA GLY A 164 -18.71 12.16 5.44
C GLY A 164 -19.68 13.35 5.52
N VAL A 165 -20.56 13.50 4.53
CA VAL A 165 -21.59 14.55 4.50
C VAL A 165 -22.65 14.36 5.61
N HIS A 166 -22.90 13.11 6.04
CA HIS A 166 -23.83 12.83 7.15
C HIS A 166 -23.20 13.04 8.53
N SER A 167 -21.87 12.94 8.65
CA SER A 167 -21.14 13.12 9.91
C SER A 167 -20.76 14.57 10.21
N MET A 168 -20.74 15.45 9.21
CA MET A 168 -20.59 16.90 9.41
C MET A 168 -21.90 17.62 9.77
N ALA A 169 -23.05 16.93 9.65
CA ALA A 169 -24.38 17.47 9.93
C ALA A 169 -24.91 17.13 11.33
N ALA A 170 -24.05 16.56 12.21
CA ALA A 170 -24.39 16.18 13.59
C ALA A 170 -23.63 17.02 14.61
#